data_AF-W4IWW9-F1
#
_entry.id   AF-W4IWW9-F1
#
_cell.length_a   1.000
_cell.length_b   1.000
_cell.length_c   1.000
_cell.angle_alpha   90.00
_cell.angle_beta   90.00
_cell.angle_gamma   90.00
#
_symmetry.space_group_name_H-M   'P 1'
#
loop_
_entity.id
_entity.type
_entity.pdbx_description
1 polymer ?
#
loop_
_entity_poly.entity_id
_entity_poly.type
_entity_poly.pdbx_seq_one_letter_code
_entity_poly.pdbx_strand_id
1 'polypeptide(L)' 'MASHKIFFFFFFFFFKIGQFKCFACDIYFINNDAKIQHEKSKKHKRRVKQLNQEKAHTYKDALRAAEITF' A
#
# COMPACT_ATOMS: atom_id res chain seq x y z
N MET A 1 -32.24 32.20 4.92
CA MET A 1 -30.80 31.97 5.17
C MET A 1 -30.59 30.55 5.71
N ALA A 2 -30.70 29.52 4.84
CA ALA A 2 -30.62 28.12 5.26
C ALA A 2 -29.77 27.23 4.34
N SER A 3 -28.90 27.82 3.51
CA SER A 3 -28.20 27.09 2.44
C SER A 3 -26.72 26.81 2.71
N HIS A 4 -26.15 27.29 3.82
CA HIS A 4 -24.71 27.11 4.13
C HIS A 4 -24.37 25.87 4.99
N LYS A 5 -25.35 25.14 5.53
CA LYS A 5 -25.09 23.97 6.38
C LYS A 5 -24.84 22.66 5.63
N ILE A 6 -25.30 22.55 4.37
CA ILE A 6 -25.13 21.34 3.54
C ILE A 6 -23.73 21.27 2.91
N PHE A 7 -23.13 22.42 2.59
CA PHE A 7 -21.82 22.46 1.92
C PHE A 7 -20.66 22.09 2.85
N PHE A 8 -20.79 22.35 4.17
CA PHE A 8 -19.75 22.03 5.14
C PHE A 8 -19.73 20.54 5.54
N PHE A 9 -20.85 19.84 5.38
CA PHE A 9 -20.95 18.41 5.72
C PHE A 9 -20.24 17.52 4.67
N PHE A 10 -20.17 17.97 3.41
CA PHE A 10 -19.53 17.23 2.33
C PHE A 10 -18.00 17.35 2.34
N PHE A 11 -17.45 18.43 2.91
CA PHE A 11 -15.99 18.65 2.98
C PHE A 11 -15.32 17.82 4.08
N PHE A 12 -16.03 17.45 5.15
CA PHE A 12 -15.45 16.67 6.25
C PHE A 12 -15.39 15.16 5.96
N PHE A 13 -16.19 14.65 5.02
CA PHE A 13 -16.22 13.23 4.66
C PHE A 13 -15.04 12.81 3.76
N PHE A 14 -14.39 13.76 3.07
CA PHE A 14 -13.26 13.49 2.17
C PHE A 14 -11.89 13.43 2.87
N PHE A 15 -11.76 13.90 4.10
CA PHE A 15 -10.44 14.06 4.75
C PHE A 15 -9.85 12.77 5.35
N LYS A 16 -10.64 11.69 5.46
CA LYS A 16 -10.20 10.43 6.11
C LYS A 16 -9.63 9.39 5.14
N ILE A 17 -9.76 9.58 3.83
CA ILE A 17 -9.32 8.60 2.83
C ILE A 17 -7.86 8.88 2.46
N GLY A 18 -6.92 8.17 3.09
CA GLY A 18 -5.50 8.20 2.70
C GLY A 18 -4.48 8.24 3.85
N GLN A 19 -4.92 8.48 5.08
CA GLN A 19 -4.02 8.57 6.25
C GLN A 19 -3.40 7.22 6.62
N PHE A 20 -4.11 6.11 6.36
CA PHE A 20 -3.67 4.77 6.75
C PHE A 20 -3.28 3.95 5.52
N LYS A 21 -2.02 4.08 5.08
CA LYS A 21 -1.45 3.30 3.96
C LYS A 21 -0.36 2.35 4.44
N CYS A 22 -0.34 1.14 3.89
CA CYS A 22 0.80 0.24 4.00
C CYS A 22 1.62 0.28 2.71
N PHE A 23 2.87 0.76 2.76
CA PHE A 23 3.76 0.87 1.59
C PHE A 23 4.33 -0.45 1.11
N ALA A 24 4.56 -1.41 2.02
CA ALA A 24 4.99 -2.74 1.60
C ALA A 24 3.90 -3.43 0.77
N CYS A 25 2.64 -3.24 1.17
CA CYS A 25 1.52 -3.97 0.59
C CYS A 25 0.75 -3.20 -0.52
N ASP A 26 0.94 -1.88 -0.62
CA ASP A 26 0.18 -0.96 -1.47
C ASP A 26 -1.35 -1.00 -1.23
N ILE A 27 -1.74 -1.09 0.05
CA ILE A 27 -3.15 -1.15 0.46
C ILE A 27 -3.48 0.07 1.34
N TYR A 28 -4.67 0.62 1.13
CA TYR A 28 -5.25 1.70 1.92
C TYR A 28 -6.27 1.15 2.92
N PHE A 29 -6.30 1.72 4.11
CA PHE A 29 -7.20 1.37 5.19
C PHE A 29 -8.06 2.56 5.59
N ILE A 30 -9.27 2.27 6.08
CA ILE A 30 -10.21 3.28 6.57
C ILE A 30 -9.89 3.65 8.02
N ASN A 31 -9.42 2.67 8.81
CA ASN A 31 -9.14 2.80 10.24
C ASN A 31 -7.68 2.49 10.58
N ASN A 32 -7.17 3.09 11.65
CA ASN A 32 -5.81 2.83 12.16
C ASN A 32 -5.67 1.41 12.72
N ASP A 33 -6.70 0.90 13.42
CA ASP A 33 -6.66 -0.44 14.01
C ASP A 33 -6.51 -1.53 12.95
N ALA A 34 -7.17 -1.35 11.80
CA ALA A 34 -7.04 -2.24 10.64
C ALA A 34 -5.60 -2.25 10.08
N LYS A 35 -4.92 -1.09 10.06
CA LYS A 35 -3.51 -0.98 9.67
C LYS A 35 -2.61 -1.73 10.65
N ILE A 36 -2.81 -1.55 11.95
CA ILE A 36 -2.02 -2.25 12.99
C ILE A 36 -2.24 -3.76 12.92
N GLN A 37 -3.48 -4.21 12.71
CA GLN A 37 -3.79 -5.63 12.54
C GLN A 37 -3.16 -6.19 11.26
N HIS A 38 -3.16 -5.40 10.17
CA HIS A 38 -2.51 -5.77 8.92
C HIS A 38 -0.99 -5.98 9.10
N GLU A 39 -0.30 -5.08 9.78
CA GLU A 39 1.15 -5.17 10.03
C GLU A 39 1.54 -6.41 10.85
N LYS A 40 0.67 -6.84 11.79
CA LYS A 40 0.88 -8.06 12.58
C LYS A 40 0.60 -9.34 11.78
N SER A 41 -0.13 -9.26 10.68
CA SER A 41 -0.55 -10.42 9.88
C SER A 41 0.64 -11.16 9.25
N LYS A 42 0.50 -12.48 9.09
CA LYS A 42 1.53 -13.33 8.45
C LYS A 42 1.78 -12.91 7.00
N LYS A 43 0.74 -12.45 6.28
CA LYS A 43 0.84 -11.99 4.89
C LYS A 43 1.76 -10.77 4.76
N HIS A 44 1.57 -9.77 5.62
CA HIS A 44 2.42 -8.58 5.62
C HIS A 44 3.87 -8.93 5.95
N LYS A 45 4.11 -9.72 7.01
CA LYS A 45 5.46 -10.15 7.39
C LYS A 45 6.18 -10.93 6.28
N ARG A 46 5.46 -11.77 5.54
CA ARG A 46 6.01 -12.48 4.38
C ARG A 46 6.46 -11.50 3.30
N ARG A 47 5.61 -10.53 2.96
CA ARG A 47 5.94 -9.54 1.92
C ARG A 47 7.14 -8.67 2.32
N VAL A 48 7.20 -8.20 3.56
CA VAL A 48 8.34 -7.42 4.07
C VAL A 48 9.65 -8.21 4.00
N LYS A 49 9.62 -9.51 4.31
CA LYS A 49 10.80 -10.37 4.15
C LYS A 49 11.24 -10.50 2.70
N GLN A 50 10.31 -10.72 1.77
CA GLN A 50 10.62 -10.82 0.34
C GLN A 50 11.26 -9.52 -0.18
N LEU A 51 10.70 -8.36 0.18
CA LEU A 51 11.24 -7.06 -0.22
C LEU A 51 12.67 -6.81 0.32
N ASN A 52 12.99 -7.33 1.50
CA ASN A 52 14.32 -7.15 2.11
C ASN A 52 15.34 -8.20 1.67
N GLN A 53 14.90 -9.41 1.31
CA GLN A 53 15.78 -10.55 1.06
C GLN A 53 16.00 -10.82 -0.42
N GLU A 54 14.98 -10.61 -1.25
CA GLU A 54 15.03 -10.96 -2.66
C GLU A 54 15.37 -9.68 -3.45
N LYS A 55 16.56 -9.68 -4.09
CA LYS A 55 16.87 -8.67 -5.10
C LYS A 55 15.79 -8.78 -6.19
N ALA A 56 15.17 -7.66 -6.54
CA ALA A 56 14.13 -7.62 -7.57
C ALA A 56 14.64 -8.30 -8.85
N HIS A 57 13.92 -9.32 -9.30
CA HIS A 57 14.28 -10.08 -10.50
C HIS A 57 14.19 -9.16 -11.72
N THR A 58 15.32 -8.80 -12.30
CA THR A 58 15.37 -7.86 -13.42
C THR A 58 15.31 -8.59 -14.76
N TYR A 59 14.93 -7.87 -15.82
CA TYR A 59 14.96 -8.40 -17.19
C TYR A 59 16.35 -8.93 -17.58
N LYS A 60 17.41 -8.28 -17.11
CA LYS A 60 18.80 -8.72 -17.35
C LYS A 60 19.12 -10.05 -16.70
N ASP A 61 18.57 -10.31 -15.50
CA ASP A 61 18.73 -11.60 -14.82
C ASP A 61 18.00 -12.71 -15.60
N ALA A 62 16.84 -12.40 -16.17
CA ALA A 62 16.10 -13.31 -17.05
C ALA A 62 16.89 -13.68 -18.31
N LEU A 63 17.45 -12.68 -19.00
CA LEU A 63 18.26 -12.89 -20.21
C LEU A 63 19.53 -13.70 -19.92
N ARG A 64 20.19 -13.42 -18.79
CA ARG A 64 21.38 -14.17 -18.36
C ARG A 64 21.04 -15.63 -18.07
N ALA A 65 19.90 -15.89 -17.42
CA ALA A 65 19.43 -17.25 -17.17
C ALA A 65 19.04 -18.00 -18.45
N ALA A 66 18.61 -17.28 -19.49
CA ALA A 66 18.29 -17.83 -20.81
C ALA A 66 19.50 -17.96 -21.74
N GLU A 67 20.72 -17.65 -21.27
CA GLU A 67 21.96 -17.66 -22.07
C GLU A 67 21.92 -16.73 -23.30
N ILE A 68 21.02 -15.74 -23.30
CA ILE A 68 20.91 -14.75 -24.35
C ILE A 68 21.81 -13.56 -23.98
N THR A 69 23.04 -13.58 -24.51
CA THR A 69 23.98 -12.46 -24.41
C THR A 69 23.97 -11.65 -25.71
N PHE A 70 23.71 -10.34 -25.61
CA PHE A 70 23.92 -9.37 -26.68
C PHE A 70 25.35 -8.82 -26.64
#